data_AF-A0A078MR58-F1
#
_entry.id   AF-A0A078MR58-F1
#
_cell.length_a   1.000
_cell.length_b   1.000
_cell.length_c   1.000
_cell.angle_alpha   90.00
_cell.angle_beta   90.00
_cell.angle_gamma   90.00
#
_symmetry.space_group_name_H-M   'P 1'
#
loop_
_entity.id
_entity.type
_entity.pdbx_description
1 polymer ?
#
loop_
_entity_poly.entity_id
_entity_poly.type
_entity_poly.pdbx_seq_one_letter_code
_entity_poly.pdbx_strand_id
1 'polypeptide(L)'
;MEQNSREGTLRRALPVSVLLGLVAAVLGTALHGRILYQEDGMSGLPLGALAALVLSGAAAVFAGVLYRRPVMSAVAGAVTYLVLGAFSMDIFGGPLIVTGTSSDQTLPITVAGQIWLFGQAVVTLAAVVISAMVLGRQRRADARAAAVPSWQGGSSPSAQGSGDLRP
;
A
#
# COMPACT_ATOMS: atom_id res chain seq x y z
N MET A 1 -19.38 -15.30 19.04
CA MET A 1 -19.84 -14.41 17.94
C MET A 1 -18.69 -13.60 17.32
N GLU A 2 -17.73 -13.09 18.10
CA GLU A 2 -16.60 -12.27 17.60
C GLU A 2 -15.58 -13.04 16.73
N GLN A 3 -15.32 -14.32 17.01
CA GLN A 3 -14.40 -15.16 16.21
C GLN A 3 -14.89 -15.36 14.77
N ASN A 4 -16.19 -15.64 14.57
CA ASN A 4 -16.79 -15.82 13.24
C ASN A 4 -16.68 -14.54 12.37
N SER A 5 -16.74 -13.35 12.98
CA SER A 5 -16.58 -12.08 12.27
C SER A 5 -15.12 -11.83 11.82
N ARG A 6 -14.15 -12.21 12.66
CA ARG A 6 -12.72 -12.10 12.34
C ARG A 6 -12.31 -13.04 11.22
N GLU A 7 -12.83 -14.27 11.21
CA GLU A 7 -12.60 -15.24 10.12
C GLU A 7 -13.23 -14.79 8.80
N GLY A 8 -14.46 -14.30 8.83
CA GLY A 8 -15.15 -13.79 7.62
C GLY A 8 -14.40 -12.64 6.95
N THR A 9 -13.80 -11.75 7.73
CA THR A 9 -12.98 -10.65 7.20
C THR A 9 -11.66 -11.15 6.61
N LEU A 10 -10.98 -12.09 7.27
CA LEU A 10 -9.73 -12.68 6.78
C LEU A 10 -9.92 -13.41 5.45
N ARG A 11 -10.97 -14.24 5.34
CA ARG A 11 -11.29 -15.00 4.13
C ARG A 11 -11.51 -14.10 2.91
N ARG A 12 -12.02 -12.89 3.11
CA ARG A 12 -12.20 -11.89 2.03
C ARG A 12 -10.94 -11.06 1.78
N ALA A 13 -10.21 -10.71 2.84
CA ALA A 13 -9.04 -9.85 2.73
C ALA A 13 -7.87 -10.52 2.02
N LEU A 14 -7.67 -11.81 2.26
CA LEU A 14 -6.57 -12.57 1.66
C LEU A 14 -6.60 -12.58 0.12
N PRO A 15 -7.67 -13.06 -0.55
CA PRO A 15 -7.69 -13.12 -2.01
C PRO A 15 -7.58 -11.74 -2.66
N VAL A 16 -8.17 -10.70 -2.06
CA VAL A 16 -8.06 -9.33 -2.58
C VAL A 16 -6.63 -8.80 -2.45
N SER A 17 -5.94 -9.07 -1.34
CA SER A 17 -4.55 -8.66 -1.15
C SER A 17 -3.61 -9.38 -2.10
N VAL A 18 -3.84 -10.68 -2.33
CA VAL A 18 -3.11 -11.47 -3.33
C VAL A 18 -3.33 -10.88 -4.73
N LEU A 19 -4.58 -10.61 -5.11
CA LEU A 19 -4.91 -10.02 -6.40
C LEU A 19 -4.25 -8.65 -6.60
N LEU A 20 -4.28 -7.78 -5.59
CA LEU A 20 -3.59 -6.49 -5.62
C LEU A 20 -2.08 -6.66 -5.83
N GLY A 21 -1.47 -7.64 -5.15
CA GLY A 21 -0.05 -7.96 -5.31
C GLY A 21 0.29 -8.46 -6.72
N LEU A 22 -0.55 -9.32 -7.30
CA LEU A 22 -0.39 -9.83 -8.67
C LEU A 22 -0.52 -8.71 -9.71
N VAL A 23 -1.56 -7.87 -9.58
CA VAL A 23 -1.78 -6.74 -10.50
C VAL A 23 -0.62 -5.75 -10.41
N ALA A 24 -0.16 -5.43 -9.20
CA ALA A 24 1.00 -4.55 -9.01
C ALA A 24 2.28 -5.14 -9.62
N ALA A 25 2.49 -6.46 -9.53
CA ALA A 25 3.64 -7.11 -10.14
C ALA A 25 3.63 -6.99 -11.67
N VAL A 26 2.50 -7.31 -12.31
CA VAL A 26 2.37 -7.26 -13.77
C VAL A 26 2.49 -5.83 -14.29
N LEU A 27 1.71 -4.90 -13.73
CA LEU A 27 1.72 -3.50 -14.19
C LEU A 27 3.04 -2.81 -13.86
N GLY A 28 3.61 -3.06 -12.67
CA GLY A 28 4.91 -2.53 -12.29
C GLY A 28 6.03 -3.05 -13.17
N THR A 29 5.98 -4.32 -13.58
CA THR A 29 6.94 -4.89 -14.54
C THR A 29 6.77 -4.28 -15.93
N ALA A 30 5.56 -3.98 -16.39
CA ALA A 30 5.39 -3.23 -17.64
C ALA A 30 5.95 -1.80 -17.54
N LEU A 31 5.87 -1.19 -16.36
CA LEU A 31 6.30 0.19 -16.12
C LEU A 31 7.82 0.31 -15.91
N HIS A 32 8.47 -0.67 -15.29
CA HIS A 32 9.88 -0.56 -14.90
C HIS A 32 10.85 -0.40 -16.07
N GLY A 33 10.50 -0.95 -17.25
CA GLY A 33 11.29 -0.84 -18.47
C GLY A 33 11.28 0.56 -19.10
N ARG A 34 10.54 1.52 -18.55
CA ARG A 34 10.53 2.91 -19.04
C ARG A 34 11.75 3.66 -18.52
N ILE A 35 12.76 3.75 -19.37
CA ILE A 35 14.00 4.49 -19.13
C ILE A 35 13.94 5.80 -19.93
N LEU A 36 14.21 6.91 -19.27
CA LEU A 36 14.35 8.21 -19.91
C LEU A 36 15.83 8.42 -20.24
N TYR A 37 16.19 8.31 -21.52
CA TYR A 37 17.56 8.57 -21.98
C TYR A 37 17.81 10.07 -22.11
N GLN A 38 18.98 10.52 -21.66
CA GLN A 38 19.49 11.87 -21.91
C GLN A 38 20.01 11.99 -23.35
N GLU A 39 20.34 13.22 -23.77
CA GLU A 39 20.81 13.49 -25.15
C GLU A 39 22.12 12.78 -25.51
N ASP A 40 22.89 12.36 -24.51
CA ASP A 40 24.11 11.56 -24.70
C ASP A 40 23.83 10.09 -25.06
N GLY A 41 22.58 9.62 -24.94
CA GLY A 41 22.14 8.25 -25.19
C GLY A 41 22.72 7.18 -24.24
N MET A 42 23.69 7.55 -23.41
CA MET A 42 24.41 6.66 -22.49
C MET A 42 23.87 6.74 -21.07
N SER A 43 23.34 7.89 -20.67
CA SER A 43 22.80 8.13 -19.33
C SER A 43 21.28 7.96 -19.33
N GLY A 44 20.80 6.84 -18.78
CA GLY A 44 19.37 6.54 -18.67
C GLY A 44 18.85 6.70 -17.25
N LEU A 45 17.82 7.53 -17.04
CA LEU A 45 17.14 7.68 -15.76
C LEU A 45 15.99 6.66 -15.65
N PRO A 46 16.01 5.73 -14.67
CA PRO A 46 15.05 4.64 -14.56
C PRO A 46 13.74 5.07 -13.89
N LEU A 47 13.10 6.11 -14.42
CA LEU A 47 11.85 6.68 -13.86
C LEU A 47 10.71 5.65 -13.80
N GLY A 48 10.67 4.72 -14.76
CA GLY A 48 9.73 3.62 -14.77
C GLY A 48 9.82 2.75 -13.52
N ALA A 49 11.03 2.42 -13.07
CA ALA A 49 11.24 1.60 -11.88
C ALA A 49 10.77 2.33 -10.61
N LEU A 50 11.03 3.64 -10.50
CA LEU A 50 10.54 4.46 -9.38
C LEU A 50 9.01 4.53 -9.38
N ALA A 51 8.39 4.73 -10.54
CA ALA A 51 6.93 4.77 -10.66
C ALA A 51 6.30 3.39 -10.34
N ALA A 52 6.95 2.29 -10.72
CA ALA A 52 6.54 0.93 -10.37
C ALA A 52 6.56 0.71 -8.85
N LEU A 53 7.62 1.16 -8.17
CA LEU A 53 7.74 1.12 -6.70
C LEU A 53 6.63 1.93 -6.01
N VAL A 54 6.32 3.12 -6.51
CA VAL A 54 5.21 3.94 -5.99
C VAL A 54 3.87 3.22 -6.16
N LEU A 55 3.61 2.68 -7.35
CA LEU A 55 2.40 1.91 -7.64
C LEU A 55 2.25 0.71 -6.69
N SER A 56 3.32 -0.07 -6.51
CA SER A 56 3.29 -1.23 -5.63
C SER A 56 3.11 -0.84 -4.16
N GLY A 57 3.81 0.20 -3.70
CA GLY A 57 3.65 0.73 -2.35
C GLY A 57 2.23 1.19 -2.09
N ALA A 58 1.61 1.90 -3.03
CA ALA A 58 0.22 2.32 -2.95
C ALA A 58 -0.74 1.13 -2.88
N ALA A 59 -0.55 0.10 -3.71
CA ALA A 59 -1.36 -1.13 -3.69
C ALA A 59 -1.23 -1.89 -2.36
N ALA A 60 0.00 -2.01 -1.83
CA ALA A 60 0.24 -2.66 -0.55
C ALA A 60 -0.36 -1.87 0.62
N VAL A 61 -0.19 -0.55 0.68
CA VAL A 61 -0.84 0.30 1.70
C VAL A 61 -2.36 0.19 1.59
N PHE A 62 -2.91 0.25 0.37
CA PHE A 62 -4.35 0.12 0.13
C PHE A 62 -4.89 -1.22 0.66
N ALA A 63 -4.21 -2.34 0.40
CA ALA A 63 -4.60 -3.66 0.93
C ALA A 63 -4.69 -3.67 2.47
N GLY A 64 -3.73 -3.03 3.15
CA GLY A 64 -3.70 -2.96 4.61
C GLY A 64 -4.78 -2.06 5.20
N VAL A 65 -5.02 -0.90 4.58
CA VAL A 65 -6.02 0.07 5.04
C VAL A 65 -7.44 -0.41 4.76
N LEU A 66 -7.70 -1.01 3.59
CA LEU A 66 -9.03 -1.48 3.16
C LEU A 66 -9.67 -2.42 4.19
N TYR A 67 -8.88 -3.30 4.80
CA TYR A 67 -9.36 -4.26 5.81
C TYR A 67 -8.90 -3.91 7.23
N ARG A 68 -8.34 -2.72 7.44
CA ARG A 68 -7.80 -2.24 8.73
C ARG A 68 -6.81 -3.22 9.38
N ARG A 69 -5.98 -3.88 8.57
CA ARG A 69 -5.04 -4.93 8.97
C ARG A 69 -3.69 -4.73 8.28
N PRO A 70 -2.65 -4.22 8.97
CA PRO A 70 -1.32 -4.00 8.38
C PRO A 70 -0.69 -5.26 7.76
N VAL A 71 -1.02 -6.44 8.29
CA VAL A 71 -0.55 -7.72 7.74
C VAL A 71 -1.00 -7.95 6.29
N MET A 72 -2.13 -7.38 5.85
CA MET A 72 -2.57 -7.49 4.46
C MET A 72 -1.70 -6.68 3.50
N SER A 73 -1.05 -5.59 3.97
CA SER A 73 0.01 -4.91 3.21
C SER A 73 1.21 -5.82 2.99
N ALA A 74 1.62 -6.56 4.02
CA ALA A 74 2.73 -7.50 3.91
C ALA A 74 2.41 -8.62 2.90
N VAL A 75 1.18 -9.17 2.94
CA VAL A 75 0.74 -10.19 1.98
C VAL A 75 0.82 -9.67 0.54
N ALA A 76 0.23 -8.51 0.26
CA ALA A 76 0.25 -7.94 -1.09
C ALA A 76 1.69 -7.71 -1.58
N GLY A 77 2.54 -7.07 -0.76
CA GLY A 77 3.94 -6.81 -1.11
C GLY A 77 4.78 -8.08 -1.28
N ALA A 78 4.57 -9.09 -0.43
CA ALA A 78 5.24 -10.39 -0.54
C ALA A 78 4.86 -11.13 -1.82
N VAL A 79 3.56 -11.15 -2.17
CA VAL A 79 3.10 -11.71 -3.44
C VAL A 79 3.77 -11.02 -4.62
N THR A 80 3.82 -9.68 -4.63
CA THR A 80 4.53 -8.93 -5.66
C THR A 80 6.01 -9.33 -5.73
N TYR A 81 6.70 -9.38 -4.59
CA TYR A 81 8.13 -9.71 -4.56
C TYR A 81 8.44 -11.12 -5.08
N LEU A 82 7.61 -12.11 -4.73
CA LEU A 82 7.76 -13.48 -5.21
C LEU A 82 7.58 -13.57 -6.74
N VAL A 83 6.60 -12.85 -7.28
CA VAL A 83 6.36 -12.79 -8.74
C VAL A 83 7.53 -12.11 -9.45
N LEU A 84 8.05 -11.01 -8.90
CA LEU A 84 9.26 -10.34 -9.43
C LEU A 84 10.46 -11.29 -9.42
N GLY A 85 10.62 -12.08 -8.35
CA GLY A 85 11.63 -13.14 -8.28
C GLY A 85 11.49 -14.12 -9.44
N ALA A 86 10.27 -14.63 -9.70
CA ALA A 86 10.02 -15.50 -10.84
C ALA A 86 10.29 -14.80 -12.20
N PHE A 87 9.95 -13.53 -12.35
CA PHE A 87 10.21 -12.73 -13.56
C PHE A 87 11.69 -12.40 -13.78
N SER A 88 12.51 -12.45 -12.73
CA SER A 88 13.98 -12.30 -12.84
C SER A 88 14.69 -13.60 -13.26
N MET A 89 13.98 -14.72 -13.25
CA MET A 89 14.50 -16.03 -13.67
C MET A 89 14.21 -16.28 -15.14
N ASP A 90 15.03 -17.12 -15.77
CA ASP A 90 14.84 -17.55 -17.16
C ASP A 90 13.84 -18.71 -17.27
N ILE A 91 12.60 -18.46 -16.85
CA ILE A 91 11.51 -19.47 -16.86
C ILE A 91 10.61 -19.31 -18.10
N PHE A 92 10.66 -18.15 -18.76
CA PHE A 92 9.72 -17.74 -19.82
C PHE A 92 10.37 -17.51 -21.19
N GLY A 93 11.56 -18.07 -21.43
CA GLY A 93 12.33 -17.82 -22.66
C GLY A 93 13.09 -16.48 -22.63
N GLY A 94 13.51 -16.05 -21.45
CA GLY A 94 14.18 -14.81 -21.14
C GLY A 94 13.69 -14.19 -19.82
N PRO A 95 14.56 -13.51 -19.03
CA PRO A 95 14.13 -12.78 -17.85
C PRO A 95 13.34 -11.53 -18.23
N LEU A 96 12.17 -11.35 -17.63
CA LEU A 96 11.38 -10.12 -17.78
C LEU A 96 11.98 -8.95 -16.96
N ILE A 97 12.80 -9.26 -15.96
CA ILE A 97 13.54 -8.28 -15.15
C ILE A 97 15.02 -8.61 -15.24
N VAL A 98 15.76 -7.79 -15.98
CA VAL A 98 17.21 -7.96 -16.15
C VAL A 98 17.93 -7.33 -14.96
N THR A 99 18.71 -8.11 -14.23
CA THR A 99 19.42 -7.66 -13.01
C THR A 99 20.94 -7.82 -13.05
N GLY A 100 21.47 -8.32 -14.16
CA GLY A 100 22.91 -8.37 -14.45
C GLY A 100 23.17 -8.29 -15.95
N THR A 101 24.34 -7.77 -16.32
CA THR A 101 24.83 -7.71 -17.69
C THR A 101 26.36 -7.68 -17.73
N SER A 102 26.94 -8.13 -18.84
CA SER A 102 28.36 -7.98 -19.17
C SER A 102 28.64 -6.83 -20.16
N SER A 103 27.62 -6.05 -20.53
CA SER A 103 27.73 -4.96 -21.50
C SER A 103 27.27 -3.63 -20.91
N ASP A 104 28.15 -2.62 -20.97
CA ASP A 104 27.89 -1.26 -20.46
C ASP A 104 26.69 -0.59 -21.14
N GLN A 105 26.40 -0.93 -22.40
CA GLN A 105 25.25 -0.38 -23.14
C GLN A 105 23.90 -0.79 -22.55
N THR A 106 23.86 -1.86 -21.74
CA THR A 106 22.64 -2.36 -21.09
C THR A 106 22.60 -2.05 -19.60
N LEU A 107 23.54 -1.22 -19.13
CA LEU A 107 23.65 -0.84 -17.72
C LEU A 107 22.39 -0.11 -17.21
N PRO A 108 21.78 0.86 -17.94
CA PRO A 108 20.55 1.51 -17.47
C PRO A 108 19.37 0.54 -17.29
N ILE A 109 19.27 -0.47 -18.15
CA ILE A 109 18.24 -1.52 -18.08
C ILE A 109 18.45 -2.37 -16.83
N THR A 110 19.70 -2.78 -16.59
CA THR A 110 20.09 -3.56 -15.42
C THR A 110 19.80 -2.80 -14.12
N VAL A 111 20.15 -1.51 -14.07
CA VAL A 111 19.88 -0.64 -12.92
C VAL A 111 18.38 -0.50 -12.69
N ALA A 112 17.57 -0.32 -13.73
CA ALA A 112 16.11 -0.27 -13.61
C ALA A 112 15.54 -1.57 -13.02
N GLY A 113 16.03 -2.73 -13.49
CA GLY A 113 15.62 -4.03 -12.97
C GLY A 113 16.03 -4.25 -11.51
N GLN A 114 17.24 -3.85 -11.12
CA GLN A 114 17.71 -3.91 -9.74
C GLN A 114 16.90 -2.99 -8.81
N ILE A 115 16.61 -1.75 -9.23
CA ILE A 115 15.76 -0.82 -8.46
C ILE A 115 14.38 -1.42 -8.25
N TRP A 116 13.79 -1.99 -9.30
CA TRP A 116 12.47 -2.59 -9.21
C TRP A 116 12.46 -3.82 -8.30
N LEU A 117 13.39 -4.75 -8.48
CA LEU A 117 13.48 -5.98 -7.69
C LEU A 117 13.82 -5.70 -6.22
N PHE A 118 14.95 -5.03 -5.95
CA PHE A 118 15.41 -4.84 -4.57
C PHE A 118 14.65 -3.74 -3.84
N GLY A 119 14.25 -2.68 -4.56
CA GLY A 119 13.42 -1.61 -3.99
C GLY A 119 12.06 -2.12 -3.52
N GLN A 120 11.53 -3.17 -4.13
CA GLN A 120 10.24 -3.75 -3.74
C GLN A 120 10.23 -4.28 -2.31
N ALA A 121 11.34 -4.84 -1.83
CA ALA A 121 11.47 -5.28 -0.44
C ALA A 121 11.35 -4.10 0.53
N VAL A 122 12.05 -3.00 0.24
CA VAL A 122 12.03 -1.77 1.04
C VAL A 122 10.62 -1.15 1.05
N VAL A 123 9.99 -1.07 -0.12
CA VAL A 123 8.63 -0.53 -0.27
C VAL A 123 7.61 -1.38 0.49
N THR A 124 7.76 -2.70 0.49
CA THR A 124 6.89 -3.61 1.25
C THR A 124 6.96 -3.31 2.74
N LEU A 125 8.16 -3.18 3.30
CA LEU A 125 8.35 -2.83 4.71
C LEU A 125 7.75 -1.45 5.02
N ALA A 126 8.04 -0.46 4.17
CA ALA A 126 7.49 0.89 4.32
C ALA A 126 5.96 0.88 4.31
N ALA A 127 5.33 0.13 3.41
CA ALA A 127 3.88 0.01 3.31
C ALA A 127 3.25 -0.57 4.57
N VAL A 128 3.86 -1.61 5.17
CA VAL A 128 3.40 -2.17 6.45
C VAL A 128 3.47 -1.13 7.57
N VAL A 129 4.60 -0.42 7.68
CA VAL A 129 4.80 0.62 8.69
C VAL A 129 3.79 1.75 8.50
N ILE A 130 3.58 2.24 7.27
CA ILE A 130 2.61 3.28 6.94
C ILE A 130 1.19 2.83 7.32
N SER A 131 0.77 1.64 6.91
CA SER A 131 -0.55 1.09 7.26
C SER A 131 -0.74 0.98 8.79
N ALA A 132 0.28 0.51 9.52
CA ALA A 132 0.24 0.41 10.98
C ALA A 132 0.13 1.80 11.64
N MET A 133 0.89 2.79 11.16
CA MET A 133 0.84 4.16 11.67
C MET A 133 -0.52 4.81 11.43
N VAL A 134 -1.06 4.71 10.20
CA VAL A 134 -2.36 5.30 9.83
C VAL A 134 -3.47 4.71 10.70
N LEU A 135 -3.54 3.39 10.80
CA LEU A 135 -4.57 2.71 11.60
C LEU A 135 -4.39 2.96 13.10
N GLY A 136 -3.14 3.05 13.58
CA GLY A 136 -2.84 3.41 14.97
C GLY A 136 -3.28 4.82 15.31
N ARG A 137 -3.09 5.80 14.41
CA ARG A 137 -3.56 7.17 14.57
C ARG A 137 -5.09 7.24 14.64
N GLN A 138 -5.79 6.51 13.77
CA GLN A 138 -7.25 6.43 13.79
C GLN A 138 -7.78 5.90 15.13
N ARG A 139 -7.23 4.77 15.62
CA ARG A 139 -7.63 4.20 16.92
C ARG A 139 -7.43 5.18 18.09
N ARG A 140 -6.32 5.94 18.07
CA ARG A 140 -6.05 6.96 19.10
C ARG A 140 -7.01 8.15 19.00
N ALA A 141 -7.38 8.56 17.79
CA ALA A 141 -8.38 9.62 17.59
C ALA A 141 -9.76 9.18 18.09
N ASP A 142 -10.18 7.96 17.74
CA ASP A 142 -11.45 7.38 18.20
C ASP A 142 -11.50 7.27 19.74
N ALA A 143 -10.41 6.82 20.37
CA ALA A 143 -10.31 6.74 21.83
C ALA A 143 -10.37 8.12 22.51
N ARG A 144 -9.77 9.15 21.90
CA ARG A 144 -9.86 10.54 22.40
C ARG A 144 -11.27 11.09 22.29
N ALA A 145 -11.95 10.84 21.17
CA ALA A 145 -13.33 11.27 20.97
C ALA A 145 -14.30 10.60 21.98
N ALA A 146 -14.09 9.32 22.28
CA ALA A 146 -14.87 8.59 23.28
C ALA A 146 -14.62 9.06 24.73
N ALA A 147 -13.44 9.65 25.00
CA ALA A 147 -13.09 10.18 26.32
C ALA A 147 -13.62 11.60 26.57
N VAL A 148 -14.12 12.31 25.55
CA VAL A 148 -14.79 13.61 25.72
C VAL A 148 -16.20 13.36 26.27
N PRO A 149 -16.52 13.83 27.49
CA PRO A 149 -17.80 13.49 28.10
C PRO A 149 -18.98 14.21 27.45
N SER A 150 -20.04 13.46 27.13
CA SER A 150 -21.22 13.93 26.39
C SER A 150 -22.13 14.90 27.14
N TRP A 151 -21.81 15.31 28.38
CA TRP A 151 -22.64 16.23 29.17
C TRP A 151 -22.41 17.72 28.84
N GLN A 152 -21.43 18.07 28.02
CA GLN A 152 -21.17 19.47 27.61
C GLN A 152 -22.09 19.98 26.47
N GLY A 153 -23.02 19.16 25.97
CA GLY A 153 -23.99 19.53 24.93
C GLY A 153 -25.39 19.92 25.42
N GLY A 154 -25.57 20.16 26.73
CA GLY A 154 -26.89 20.42 27.34
C GLY A 154 -26.99 21.80 27.98
N SER A 155 -27.25 22.84 27.18
CA SER A 155 -27.88 24.06 27.68
C SER A 155 -29.06 24.41 26.78
N SER A 156 -30.16 23.71 26.97
CA SER A 156 -31.48 24.17 26.53
C SER A 156 -32.05 25.06 27.64
N PRO A 157 -32.22 26.38 27.44
CA PRO A 157 -33.01 27.20 28.34
C PRO A 157 -34.49 26.94 28.08
N SER A 158 -35.09 26.00 28.82
CA SER A 158 -36.54 25.82 28.85
C SER A 158 -37.03 25.78 30.30
N ALA A 159 -37.17 26.97 30.90
CA ALA A 159 -38.00 27.20 32.08
C ALA A 159 -38.32 28.71 32.23
N GLN A 160 -39.04 29.28 31.26
CA GLN A 160 -40.02 30.34 31.52
C GLN A 160 -41.36 29.67 31.18
N GLY A 161 -42.18 29.23 32.13
CA GLY A 161 -42.74 30.05 33.20
C GLY A 161 -44.18 30.35 32.82
N SER A 162 -45.02 29.30 32.76
CA SER A 162 -46.47 29.42 32.57
C SER A 162 -47.09 29.99 33.85
N GLY A 163 -47.24 31.31 33.90
CA GLY A 163 -48.03 32.01 34.90
C GLY A 163 -49.51 31.96 34.54
N ASP A 164 -50.18 30.90 34.99
CA ASP A 164 -51.64 30.83 35.10
C ASP A 164 -52.06 31.77 36.25
N LEU A 165 -52.77 32.86 35.94
CA LEU A 165 -53.52 33.64 36.93
C LEU A 165 -54.95 33.81 36.42
N ARG A 166 -55.85 33.00 36.99
CA ARG A 166 -57.29 33.27 37.08
C ARG A 166 -57.53 34.36 38.14
N PRO A 167 -58.64 35.10 38.05
CA PRO A 167 -59.94 34.63 38.53
C PRO A 167 -60.99 34.48 37.42
#